data_AF-A0A2J8USE5-F1
#
_entry.id   AF-A0A2J8USE5-F1
#
_cell.length_a   1.000
_cell.length_b   1.000
_cell.length_c   1.000
_cell.angle_alpha   90.00
_cell.angle_beta   90.00
_cell.angle_gamma   90.00
#
_symmetry.space_group_name_H-M   'P 1'
#
loop_
_entity.id
_entity.type
_entity.pdbx_description
1 polymer ?
#
loop_
_entity_poly.entity_id
_entity_poly.type
_entity_poly.pdbx_seq_one_letter_code
_entity_poly.pdbx_strand_id
1 'polypeptide(L)'
;MAQADIALIGLAVMGQNLILNMNDHGFVVGDEGAGHFVKMVHNGIEYGDMQLICEAYHLMKDVLGMAQDEMAQAFEDWNKTELDSFLIEITANILKFQDTDGKHLLPKIRDSAGQKGTGKWTAISALEYGVPVTLIGEAVFARCLSSLKDERIQASKKLKGPQKFQFDGDKKSFLEDIRKALYASKIISYAQGFMLLRQAATEFGWTLNYGGIALMWRGGCIIR
;
A
#
# COMPACT_ATOMS: atom_id res chain seq x y z
N MET A 1 -3.45 -29.90 -10.05
CA MET A 1 -4.20 -28.63 -10.01
C MET A 1 -3.19 -27.51 -10.11
N ALA A 2 -3.27 -26.68 -11.15
CA ALA A 2 -2.30 -25.61 -11.39
C ALA A 2 -2.35 -24.63 -10.21
N GLN A 3 -1.20 -24.46 -9.56
CA GLN A 3 -1.00 -23.51 -8.47
C GLN A 3 -0.94 -22.13 -9.11
N ALA A 4 -1.91 -21.25 -8.85
CA ALA A 4 -1.91 -19.92 -9.41
C ALA A 4 -0.78 -19.08 -8.75
N ASP A 5 0.27 -18.78 -9.50
CA ASP A 5 1.42 -17.95 -9.09
C ASP A 5 1.13 -16.45 -9.17
N ILE A 6 -0.08 -16.02 -8.80
CA ILE A 6 -0.41 -14.60 -8.71
C ILE A 6 -0.27 -14.19 -7.25
N ALA A 7 0.92 -13.72 -6.90
CA ALA A 7 1.22 -13.17 -5.58
C ALA A 7 0.32 -11.97 -5.22
N LEU A 8 -0.02 -11.88 -3.94
CA LEU A 8 -0.66 -10.75 -3.27
C LEU A 8 -0.11 -9.42 -3.82
N ILE A 9 -1.00 -8.68 -4.52
CA ILE A 9 -0.85 -7.32 -5.04
C ILE A 9 0.62 -6.87 -5.17
N GLY A 10 1.25 -7.33 -6.24
CA GLY A 10 2.58 -6.89 -6.67
C GLY A 10 2.71 -6.77 -8.19
N LEU A 11 1.60 -6.92 -8.92
CA LEU A 11 1.54 -6.93 -10.38
C LEU A 11 0.50 -5.94 -10.93
N ALA A 12 0.37 -4.77 -10.30
CA ALA A 12 0.01 -3.59 -11.10
C ALA A 12 1.25 -3.22 -11.92
N VAL A 13 1.07 -3.10 -13.23
CA VAL A 13 2.11 -2.90 -14.25
C VAL A 13 3.08 -1.79 -13.84
N MET A 14 4.28 -2.20 -13.40
CA MET A 14 5.31 -1.32 -12.89
C MET A 14 6.04 -0.64 -14.06
N GLY A 15 5.97 0.68 -14.18
CA GLY A 15 7.02 1.45 -14.87
C GLY A 15 6.59 2.71 -15.61
N GLN A 16 5.61 2.64 -16.50
CA GLN A 16 5.49 3.63 -17.58
C GLN A 16 4.69 4.90 -17.26
N ASN A 17 3.73 4.89 -16.32
CA ASN A 17 2.78 6.02 -16.29
C ASN A 17 3.27 7.34 -15.69
N LEU A 18 4.11 7.35 -14.65
CA LEU A 18 4.46 8.65 -14.01
C LEU A 18 5.40 9.51 -14.88
N ILE A 19 6.44 8.91 -15.46
CA ILE A 19 7.42 9.64 -16.29
C ILE A 19 6.77 10.05 -17.62
N LEU A 20 5.91 9.21 -18.18
CA LEU A 20 5.12 9.60 -19.35
C LEU A 20 4.14 10.72 -19.00
N ASN A 21 3.44 10.66 -17.87
CA ASN A 21 2.57 11.74 -17.41
C ASN A 21 3.34 13.07 -17.22
N MET A 22 4.57 13.02 -16.70
CA MET A 22 5.46 14.19 -16.64
C MET A 22 5.72 14.80 -18.01
N ASN A 23 6.08 13.96 -18.99
CA ASN A 23 6.38 14.40 -20.35
C ASN A 23 5.14 14.92 -21.06
N ASP A 24 4.01 14.23 -20.95
CA ASP A 24 2.76 14.52 -21.67
C ASP A 24 2.09 15.82 -21.17
N HIS A 25 2.32 16.19 -19.91
CA HIS A 25 1.75 17.40 -19.29
C HIS A 25 2.79 18.49 -19.01
N GLY A 26 4.03 18.34 -19.49
CA GLY A 26 5.09 19.33 -19.37
C GLY A 26 5.53 19.63 -17.93
N PHE A 27 5.39 18.67 -17.01
CA PHE A 27 5.80 18.86 -15.62
C PHE A 27 7.32 18.79 -15.47
N VAL A 28 7.92 19.89 -15.00
CA VAL A 28 9.32 19.94 -14.57
C VAL A 28 9.37 19.74 -13.05
N VAL A 29 10.02 18.68 -12.59
CA VAL A 29 10.09 18.31 -11.16
C VAL A 29 11.22 19.04 -10.42
N GLY A 30 12.34 19.26 -11.10
CA GLY A 30 13.57 19.84 -10.56
C GLY A 30 14.77 19.45 -11.43
N ASP A 31 15.97 19.78 -10.96
CA ASP A 31 17.22 19.56 -11.69
C ASP A 31 17.68 18.09 -11.66
N GLU A 32 18.41 17.66 -12.70
CA GLU A 32 19.12 16.38 -12.78
C GLU A 32 18.28 15.14 -12.38
N GLY A 33 18.63 14.47 -11.28
CA GLY A 33 18.03 13.22 -10.79
C GLY A 33 16.72 13.38 -10.01
N ALA A 34 16.22 14.61 -9.81
CA ALA A 34 15.06 14.90 -8.97
C ALA A 34 13.80 14.13 -9.38
N GLY A 35 13.54 14.00 -10.69
CA GLY A 35 12.38 13.26 -11.20
C GLY A 35 12.41 11.77 -10.83
N HIS A 36 13.58 11.14 -10.89
CA HIS A 36 13.75 9.74 -10.49
C HIS A 36 13.60 9.57 -8.98
N PHE A 37 14.10 10.52 -8.18
CA PHE A 37 13.92 10.49 -6.73
C PHE A 37 12.45 10.65 -6.33
N VAL A 38 11.72 11.57 -6.96
CA VAL A 38 10.27 11.73 -6.77
C VAL A 38 9.51 10.46 -7.12
N LYS A 39 9.87 9.78 -8.23
CA LYS A 39 9.28 8.48 -8.59
C LYS A 39 9.58 7.40 -7.55
N MET A 40 10.80 7.35 -7.03
CA MET A 40 11.19 6.42 -5.98
C MET A 40 10.32 6.63 -4.73
N VAL A 41 10.19 7.87 -4.26
CA VAL A 41 9.33 8.21 -3.10
C VAL A 41 7.86 7.87 -3.37
N HIS A 42 7.33 8.17 -4.57
CA HIS A 42 5.98 7.73 -4.98
C HIS A 42 5.79 6.22 -4.79
N ASN A 43 6.74 5.39 -5.25
CA ASN A 43 6.64 3.93 -5.08
C ASN A 43 6.78 3.49 -3.62
N GLY A 44 7.50 4.26 -2.80
CA GLY A 44 7.50 4.04 -1.34
C GLY A 44 6.12 4.28 -0.74
N ILE A 45 5.48 5.41 -1.08
CA ILE A 45 4.12 5.74 -0.62
C ILE A 45 3.12 4.68 -1.08
N GLU A 46 3.24 4.22 -2.34
CA GLU A 46 2.43 3.12 -2.88
C GLU A 46 2.54 1.85 -2.02
N TYR A 47 3.74 1.50 -1.54
CA TYR A 47 3.92 0.34 -0.66
C TYR A 47 3.22 0.56 0.68
N GLY A 48 3.31 1.77 1.23
CA GLY A 48 2.61 2.14 2.46
C GLY A 48 1.10 2.01 2.33
N ASP A 49 0.51 2.59 1.29
CA ASP A 49 -0.94 2.55 1.05
C ASP A 49 -1.44 1.10 0.92
N MET A 50 -0.76 0.27 0.14
CA MET A 50 -1.12 -1.13 -0.02
C MET A 50 -1.04 -1.90 1.29
N GLN A 51 0.00 -1.66 2.10
CA GLN A 51 0.16 -2.32 3.40
C GLN A 51 -0.96 -1.92 4.37
N LEU A 52 -1.31 -0.63 4.44
CA LEU A 52 -2.41 -0.15 5.27
C LEU A 52 -3.76 -0.75 4.86
N ILE A 53 -4.02 -0.88 3.56
CA ILE A 53 -5.22 -1.54 3.04
C ILE A 53 -5.24 -3.03 3.42
N CYS A 54 -4.09 -3.72 3.35
CA CYS A 54 -3.99 -5.11 3.78
C CYS A 54 -4.26 -5.28 5.29
N GLU A 55 -3.83 -4.33 6.12
CA GLU A 55 -4.11 -4.34 7.56
C GLU A 55 -5.59 -4.09 7.86
N ALA A 56 -6.23 -3.13 7.17
CA ALA A 56 -7.66 -2.92 7.26
C ALA A 56 -8.45 -4.19 6.88
N TYR A 57 -8.09 -4.84 5.78
CA TYR A 57 -8.65 -6.13 5.37
C TYR A 57 -8.45 -7.21 6.45
N HIS A 58 -7.26 -7.31 7.05
CA HIS A 58 -6.97 -8.30 8.09
C HIS A 58 -7.84 -8.08 9.33
N LEU A 59 -8.04 -6.83 9.76
CA LEU A 59 -8.93 -6.49 10.87
C LEU A 59 -10.40 -6.83 10.56
N MET A 60 -10.89 -6.49 9.36
CA MET A 60 -12.25 -6.83 8.93
C MET A 60 -12.49 -8.34 8.90
N LYS A 61 -11.50 -9.09 8.42
CA LYS A 61 -11.60 -10.55 8.30
C LYS A 61 -11.49 -11.26 9.65
N ASP A 62 -10.43 -11.00 10.41
CA ASP A 62 -10.07 -11.82 11.57
C ASP A 62 -10.66 -11.27 12.89
N VAL A 63 -10.96 -9.97 12.97
CA VAL A 63 -11.62 -9.36 14.15
C VAL A 63 -13.14 -9.28 13.94
N LEU A 64 -13.60 -8.71 12.82
CA LEU A 64 -15.04 -8.54 12.56
C LEU A 64 -15.71 -9.78 11.96
N GLY A 65 -14.93 -10.73 11.43
CA GLY A 65 -15.45 -11.95 10.81
C GLY A 65 -16.24 -11.69 9.53
N MET A 66 -15.92 -10.62 8.79
CA MET A 66 -16.66 -10.22 7.60
C MET A 66 -16.39 -11.16 6.43
N ALA A 67 -17.44 -11.48 5.67
CA ALA A 67 -17.32 -12.17 4.39
C ALA A 67 -16.73 -11.25 3.32
N GLN A 68 -16.18 -11.81 2.24
CA GLN A 68 -15.52 -11.00 1.20
C GLN A 68 -16.45 -10.05 0.48
N ASP A 69 -17.70 -10.43 0.22
CA ASP A 69 -18.68 -9.53 -0.38
C ASP A 69 -19.02 -8.34 0.55
N GLU A 70 -19.10 -8.57 1.87
CA GLU A 70 -19.31 -7.50 2.85
C GLU A 70 -18.11 -6.56 2.91
N MET A 71 -16.89 -7.12 2.85
CA MET A 71 -15.67 -6.31 2.79
C MET A 71 -15.61 -5.50 1.49
N ALA A 72 -15.97 -6.10 0.36
CA ALA A 72 -16.01 -5.41 -0.93
C ALA A 72 -16.97 -4.22 -0.89
N GLN A 73 -18.18 -4.42 -0.34
CA GLN A 73 -19.16 -3.35 -0.18
C GLN A 73 -18.62 -2.21 0.69
N ALA A 74 -17.92 -2.53 1.79
CA ALA A 74 -17.30 -1.52 2.63
C ALA A 74 -16.23 -0.70 1.88
N PHE A 75 -15.36 -1.35 1.10
CA PHE A 75 -14.37 -0.64 0.27
C PHE A 75 -15.03 0.20 -0.84
N GLU A 76 -16.15 -0.24 -1.43
CA GLU A 76 -16.91 0.57 -2.39
C GLU A 76 -17.53 1.81 -1.74
N ASP A 77 -17.99 1.70 -0.50
CA ASP A 77 -18.53 2.83 0.23
C ASP A 77 -17.40 3.77 0.68
N TRP A 78 -16.25 3.24 1.09
CA TRP A 78 -15.06 4.04 1.40
C TRP A 78 -14.54 4.81 0.18
N ASN A 79 -14.65 4.24 -1.03
CA ASN A 79 -14.28 4.92 -2.27
C ASN A 79 -15.20 6.09 -2.64
N LYS A 80 -16.25 6.36 -1.87
CA LYS A 80 -17.13 7.53 -2.02
C LYS A 80 -16.86 8.61 -0.94
N THR A 81 -15.78 8.43 -0.16
CA THR A 81 -15.40 9.30 0.96
C THR A 81 -14.03 9.95 0.71
N GLU A 82 -13.37 10.46 1.75
CA GLU A 82 -11.99 10.96 1.69
C GLU A 82 -10.93 9.90 1.34
N LEU A 83 -11.32 8.62 1.29
CA LEU A 83 -10.48 7.50 0.84
C LEU A 83 -10.59 7.20 -0.67
N ASP A 84 -11.41 7.94 -1.43
CA ASP A 84 -11.50 7.79 -2.88
C ASP A 84 -10.10 7.76 -3.52
N SER A 85 -9.75 6.61 -4.08
CA SER A 85 -8.46 6.37 -4.71
C SER A 85 -8.46 5.10 -5.53
N PHE A 86 -7.56 5.02 -6.51
CA PHE A 86 -7.45 3.86 -7.38
C PHE A 86 -7.19 2.56 -6.60
N LEU A 87 -6.37 2.62 -5.54
CA LEU A 87 -6.06 1.44 -4.71
C LEU A 87 -7.27 0.92 -3.93
N ILE A 88 -8.14 1.81 -3.45
CA ILE A 88 -9.39 1.42 -2.75
C ILE A 88 -10.38 0.83 -3.75
N GLU A 89 -10.53 1.44 -4.93
CA GLU A 89 -11.36 0.93 -6.03
C GLU A 89 -10.97 -0.50 -6.44
N ILE A 90 -9.69 -0.73 -6.76
CA ILE A 90 -9.25 -2.07 -7.18
C ILE A 90 -9.34 -3.09 -6.04
N THR A 91 -9.25 -2.66 -4.78
CA THR A 91 -9.40 -3.56 -3.64
C THR A 91 -10.83 -4.11 -3.55
N ALA A 92 -11.83 -3.26 -3.73
CA ALA A 92 -13.22 -3.69 -3.84
C ALA A 92 -13.42 -4.69 -4.98
N ASN A 93 -12.84 -4.42 -6.16
CA ASN A 93 -12.93 -5.31 -7.31
C ASN A 93 -12.24 -6.66 -7.07
N ILE A 94 -11.07 -6.67 -6.43
CA ILE A 94 -10.32 -7.88 -6.09
C ILE A 94 -11.11 -8.77 -5.12
N LEU A 95 -11.76 -8.17 -4.12
CA LEU A 95 -12.59 -8.90 -3.15
C LEU A 95 -13.79 -9.60 -3.81
N LYS A 96 -14.37 -8.99 -4.85
CA LYS A 96 -15.48 -9.57 -5.63
C LYS A 96 -15.03 -10.63 -6.63
N PHE A 97 -13.75 -10.65 -6.98
CA PHE A 97 -13.27 -11.51 -8.08
C PHE A 97 -13.39 -12.99 -7.72
N GLN A 98 -14.17 -13.73 -8.51
CA GLN A 98 -14.37 -15.17 -8.39
C GLN A 98 -13.49 -15.93 -9.39
N ASP A 99 -12.97 -17.05 -8.94
CA ASP A 99 -12.28 -18.03 -9.77
C ASP A 99 -13.30 -18.90 -10.54
N THR A 100 -12.80 -19.73 -11.45
CA THR A 100 -13.58 -20.64 -12.31
C THR A 100 -14.49 -21.63 -11.56
N ASP A 101 -14.24 -21.87 -10.27
CA ASP A 101 -15.08 -22.69 -9.40
C ASP A 101 -16.18 -21.91 -8.66
N GLY A 102 -16.37 -20.63 -8.99
CA GLY A 102 -17.37 -19.74 -8.38
C GLY A 102 -17.00 -19.26 -6.97
N LYS A 103 -15.80 -19.57 -6.46
CA LYS A 103 -15.32 -19.08 -5.16
C LYS A 103 -14.40 -17.89 -5.34
N HIS A 104 -14.37 -16.99 -4.37
CA HIS A 104 -13.44 -15.85 -4.39
C HIS A 104 -11.99 -16.31 -4.59
N LEU A 105 -11.27 -15.60 -5.47
CA LEU A 105 -9.89 -15.92 -5.81
C LEU A 105 -8.91 -15.51 -4.69
N LEU A 106 -9.15 -14.36 -4.04
CA LEU A 106 -8.20 -13.76 -3.08
C LEU A 106 -7.70 -14.74 -1.99
N PRO A 107 -8.53 -15.57 -1.32
CA PRO A 107 -8.06 -16.48 -0.27
C PRO A 107 -7.20 -17.64 -0.81
N LYS A 108 -7.22 -17.89 -2.12
CA LYS A 108 -6.42 -18.94 -2.77
C LYS A 108 -5.04 -18.44 -3.18
N ILE A 109 -4.83 -17.12 -3.21
CA ILE A 109 -3.56 -16.50 -3.56
C ILE A 109 -2.53 -16.79 -2.47
N ARG A 110 -1.31 -17.17 -2.89
CA ARG A 110 -0.18 -17.33 -1.98
C ARG A 110 0.17 -15.97 -1.33
N ASP A 111 0.16 -15.94 0.00
CA ASP A 111 0.47 -14.80 0.86
C ASP A 111 1.99 -14.55 0.96
N SER A 112 2.63 -14.37 -0.20
CA SER A 112 4.06 -14.06 -0.33
C SER A 112 4.21 -12.93 -1.35
N ALA A 113 4.30 -11.70 -0.85
CA ALA A 113 4.41 -10.52 -1.68
C ALA A 113 5.79 -10.44 -2.35
N GLY A 114 5.80 -10.15 -3.65
CA GLY A 114 7.00 -9.78 -4.38
C GLY A 114 7.32 -8.28 -4.24
N GLN A 115 8.55 -7.90 -4.62
CA GLN A 115 8.95 -6.51 -4.80
C GLN A 115 10.05 -6.40 -5.87
N LYS A 116 10.08 -5.29 -6.63
CA LYS A 116 11.14 -5.00 -7.63
C LYS A 116 12.24 -4.06 -7.11
N GLY A 117 12.22 -3.72 -5.82
CA GLY A 117 13.28 -2.97 -5.14
C GLY A 117 13.05 -1.47 -4.95
N THR A 118 12.13 -0.83 -5.69
CA THR A 118 11.91 0.63 -5.61
C THR A 118 11.43 1.09 -4.24
N GLY A 119 10.51 0.35 -3.59
CA GLY A 119 10.10 0.67 -2.21
C GLY A 119 11.24 0.53 -1.20
N LYS A 120 12.14 -0.45 -1.40
CA LYS A 120 13.34 -0.64 -0.58
C LYS A 120 14.30 0.54 -0.72
N TRP A 121 14.47 1.11 -1.91
CA TRP A 121 15.32 2.29 -2.10
C TRP A 121 14.82 3.53 -1.36
N THR A 122 13.50 3.72 -1.26
CA THR A 122 12.92 4.80 -0.43
C THR A 122 13.29 4.63 1.04
N ALA A 123 13.16 3.41 1.58
CA ALA A 123 13.53 3.13 2.96
C ALA A 123 15.04 3.29 3.22
N ILE A 124 15.89 2.86 2.27
CA ILE A 124 17.35 3.07 2.36
C ILE A 124 17.69 4.56 2.34
N SER A 125 17.11 5.32 1.41
CA SER A 125 17.35 6.76 1.31
C SER A 125 16.90 7.50 2.56
N ALA A 126 15.78 7.07 3.17
CA ALA A 126 15.32 7.61 4.43
C ALA A 126 16.34 7.40 5.56
N LEU A 127 16.95 6.21 5.65
CA LEU A 127 17.99 5.91 6.62
C LEU A 127 19.27 6.71 6.35
N GLU A 128 19.67 6.84 5.08
CA GLU A 128 20.86 7.58 4.66
C GLU A 128 20.76 9.07 5.00
N TYR A 129 19.60 9.69 4.77
CA TYR A 129 19.37 11.10 5.06
C TYR A 129 18.80 11.38 6.46
N GLY A 130 18.70 10.36 7.33
CA GLY A 130 18.22 10.54 8.70
C GLY A 130 16.76 11.00 8.82
N VAL A 131 15.88 10.61 7.89
CA VAL A 131 14.46 10.97 7.89
C VAL A 131 13.60 9.81 8.38
N PRO A 132 12.67 10.01 9.33
CA PRO A 132 11.87 8.94 9.92
C PRO A 132 10.69 8.51 9.01
N VAL A 133 11.00 7.82 7.91
CA VAL A 133 10.00 7.27 6.98
C VAL A 133 9.57 5.87 7.41
N THR A 134 9.03 5.78 8.62
CA THR A 134 8.80 4.50 9.32
C THR A 134 7.76 3.63 8.63
N LEU A 135 6.64 4.19 8.16
CA LEU A 135 5.54 3.42 7.61
C LEU A 135 5.92 2.72 6.30
N ILE A 136 6.63 3.44 5.42
CA ILE A 136 7.17 2.85 4.17
C ILE A 136 8.21 1.77 4.51
N GLY A 137 9.05 1.99 5.53
CA GLY A 137 9.98 0.98 6.04
C GLY A 137 9.28 -0.30 6.49
N GLU A 138 8.24 -0.18 7.33
CA GLU A 138 7.43 -1.31 7.79
C GLU A 138 6.69 -2.00 6.63
N ALA A 139 6.21 -1.26 5.63
CA ALA A 139 5.61 -1.85 4.43
C ALA A 139 6.62 -2.71 3.63
N VAL A 140 7.90 -2.30 3.59
CA VAL A 140 8.96 -3.13 2.99
C VAL A 140 9.24 -4.37 3.84
N PHE A 141 9.34 -4.23 5.17
CA PHE A 141 9.58 -5.36 6.07
C PHE A 141 8.42 -6.35 6.10
N ALA A 142 7.17 -5.90 6.03
CA ALA A 142 6.00 -6.76 5.94
C ALA A 142 6.03 -7.65 4.68
N ARG A 143 6.48 -7.09 3.53
CA ARG A 143 6.71 -7.89 2.32
C ARG A 143 7.80 -8.94 2.54
N CYS A 144 8.95 -8.56 3.11
CA CYS A 144 10.01 -9.51 3.45
C CYS A 144 9.52 -10.63 4.37
N LEU A 145 8.75 -10.28 5.42
CA LEU A 145 8.15 -11.25 6.34
C LEU A 145 7.17 -12.20 5.62
N SER A 146 6.37 -11.68 4.69
CA SER A 146 5.44 -12.50 3.91
C SER A 146 6.19 -13.55 3.05
N SER A 147 7.38 -13.20 2.53
CA SER A 147 8.22 -14.11 1.73
C SER A 147 8.80 -15.26 2.55
N LEU A 148 8.96 -15.11 3.87
CA LEU A 148 9.39 -16.18 4.78
C LEU A 148 8.27 -17.20 5.07
N LYS A 149 7.53 -17.62 4.04
CA LYS A 149 6.29 -18.42 4.16
C LYS A 149 6.51 -19.73 4.93
N ASP A 150 7.55 -20.48 4.57
CA ASP A 150 7.81 -21.79 5.18
C ASP A 150 8.21 -21.63 6.65
N GLU A 151 9.02 -20.63 6.98
CA GLU A 151 9.37 -20.29 8.37
C GLU A 151 8.12 -19.89 9.17
N ARG A 152 7.23 -19.06 8.62
CA ARG A 152 5.96 -18.69 9.25
C ARG A 152 5.07 -19.91 9.52
N ILE A 153 4.99 -20.86 8.59
CA ILE A 153 4.24 -22.11 8.79
C ILE A 153 4.87 -22.95 9.92
N GLN A 154 6.20 -23.04 10.00
CA GLN A 154 6.84 -23.79 11.08
C GLN A 154 6.69 -23.10 12.43
N ALA A 155 6.82 -21.77 12.46
CA ALA A 155 6.66 -20.96 13.66
C ALA A 155 5.24 -21.06 14.22
N SER A 156 4.20 -21.03 13.38
CA SER A 156 2.79 -21.08 13.83
C SER A 156 2.40 -22.39 14.52
N LYS A 157 3.15 -23.47 14.31
CA LYS A 157 2.95 -24.75 15.03
C LYS A 157 3.51 -24.73 16.45
N LYS A 158 4.44 -23.82 16.74
CA LYS A 158 5.19 -23.75 18.01
C LYS A 158 4.79 -22.54 18.85
N LEU A 159 4.62 -21.38 18.21
CA LEU A 159 4.24 -20.13 18.85
C LEU A 159 2.72 -20.05 18.94
N LYS A 160 2.21 -19.82 20.16
CA LYS A 160 0.78 -19.60 20.40
C LYS A 160 0.55 -18.11 20.64
N GLY A 161 -0.40 -17.54 19.91
CA GLY A 161 -0.93 -16.22 20.20
C GLY A 161 -1.94 -16.24 21.35
N PRO A 162 -2.52 -15.08 21.70
CA PRO A 162 -3.70 -15.05 22.57
C PRO A 162 -4.81 -15.95 22.01
N GLN A 163 -5.67 -16.45 22.89
CA GLN A 163 -6.81 -17.27 22.46
C GLN A 163 -7.68 -16.47 21.48
N LYS A 164 -8.23 -17.17 20.48
CA LYS A 164 -9.14 -16.56 19.52
C LYS A 164 -10.29 -15.90 20.28
N PHE A 165 -10.35 -14.59 20.17
CA PHE A 165 -11.41 -13.76 20.71
C PHE A 165 -12.43 -13.51 19.61
N GLN A 166 -13.71 -13.65 19.93
CA GLN A 166 -14.79 -13.22 19.04
C GLN A 166 -15.21 -11.82 19.47
N PHE A 167 -15.07 -10.86 18.57
CA PHE A 167 -15.48 -9.49 18.84
C PHE A 167 -16.99 -9.41 19.10
N ASP A 168 -17.35 -8.88 20.28
CA ASP A 168 -18.72 -8.76 20.78
C ASP A 168 -19.23 -7.31 20.81
N GLY A 169 -18.39 -6.35 20.37
CA GLY A 169 -18.76 -4.94 20.24
C GLY A 169 -19.57 -4.62 18.98
N ASP A 170 -19.86 -3.33 18.79
CA ASP A 170 -20.55 -2.84 17.59
C ASP A 170 -19.62 -2.91 16.37
N LYS A 171 -19.88 -3.89 15.50
CA LYS A 171 -19.13 -4.08 14.25
C LYS A 171 -19.17 -2.86 13.35
N LYS A 172 -20.27 -2.11 13.31
CA LYS A 172 -20.41 -0.94 12.44
C LYS A 172 -19.53 0.21 12.94
N SER A 173 -19.54 0.47 14.25
CA SER A 173 -18.65 1.46 14.86
C SER A 173 -17.19 1.09 14.64
N PHE A 174 -16.82 -0.17 14.89
CA PHE A 174 -15.43 -0.61 14.71
C PHE A 174 -14.98 -0.58 13.25
N LEU A 175 -15.87 -0.88 12.30
CA LEU A 175 -15.58 -0.72 10.87
C LEU A 175 -15.30 0.74 10.49
N GLU A 176 -16.05 1.68 11.07
CA GLU A 176 -15.78 3.11 10.89
C GLU A 176 -14.46 3.55 11.53
N ASP A 177 -14.10 2.96 12.68
CA ASP A 177 -12.79 3.20 13.31
C ASP A 177 -11.64 2.68 12.44
N ILE A 178 -11.79 1.50 11.80
CA ILE A 178 -10.82 0.99 10.82
C ILE A 178 -10.67 1.98 9.66
N ARG A 179 -11.77 2.50 9.11
CA ARG A 179 -11.76 3.47 8.00
C ARG A 179 -10.99 4.74 8.38
N LYS A 180 -11.27 5.31 9.56
CA LYS A 180 -10.58 6.51 10.07
C LYS A 180 -9.11 6.24 10.35
N ALA A 181 -8.78 5.08 10.93
CA ALA A 181 -7.40 4.69 11.19
C ALA A 181 -6.59 4.53 9.90
N LEU A 182 -7.19 3.93 8.86
CA LEU A 182 -6.61 3.84 7.52
C LEU A 182 -6.33 5.23 6.95
N TYR A 183 -7.31 6.14 6.98
CA TYR A 183 -7.14 7.50 6.47
C TYR A 183 -6.07 8.29 7.23
N ALA A 184 -6.09 8.24 8.56
CA ALA A 184 -5.09 8.91 9.40
C ALA A 184 -3.67 8.37 9.11
N SER A 185 -3.53 7.05 8.98
CA SER A 185 -2.24 6.41 8.68
C SER A 185 -1.73 6.77 7.28
N LYS A 186 -2.65 6.90 6.30
CA LYS A 186 -2.31 7.39 4.95
C LYS A 186 -1.77 8.81 5.01
N ILE A 187 -2.38 9.72 5.77
CA ILE A 187 -1.85 11.09 5.98
C ILE A 187 -0.42 11.04 6.53
N ILE A 188 -0.15 10.17 7.51
CA ILE A 188 1.20 10.01 8.08
C ILE A 188 2.19 9.50 7.03
N SER A 189 1.83 8.49 6.23
CA SER A 189 2.67 7.95 5.15
C SER A 189 3.09 9.04 4.15
N TYR A 190 2.12 9.85 3.69
CA TYR A 190 2.39 10.94 2.76
C TYR A 190 3.24 12.04 3.42
N ALA A 191 2.96 12.41 4.67
CA ALA A 191 3.77 13.38 5.39
C ALA A 191 5.24 12.93 5.48
N GLN A 192 5.49 11.66 5.80
CA GLN A 192 6.83 11.08 5.83
C GLN A 192 7.50 11.11 4.44
N GLY A 193 6.77 10.77 3.38
CA GLY A 193 7.29 10.85 2.01
C GLY A 193 7.69 12.26 1.61
N PHE A 194 6.86 13.26 1.91
CA PHE A 194 7.19 14.67 1.63
C PHE A 194 8.32 15.21 2.52
N MET A 195 8.45 14.74 3.76
CA MET A 195 9.62 15.03 4.60
C MET A 195 10.92 14.52 3.94
N LEU A 196 10.89 13.32 3.35
CA LEU A 196 12.04 12.77 2.64
C LEU A 196 12.37 13.58 1.37
N LEU A 197 11.37 13.98 0.59
CA LEU A 197 11.57 14.86 -0.56
C LEU A 197 12.21 16.19 -0.15
N ARG A 198 11.75 16.78 0.95
CA ARG A 198 12.31 18.03 1.48
C ARG A 198 13.75 17.89 1.93
N GLN A 199 14.09 16.77 2.59
CA GLN A 199 15.47 16.53 2.98
C GLN A 199 16.36 16.33 1.75
N ALA A 200 15.95 15.51 0.79
CA ALA A 200 16.70 15.30 -0.45
C ALA A 200 16.90 16.60 -1.24
N ALA A 201 15.89 17.48 -1.29
CA ALA A 201 16.03 18.81 -1.88
C ALA A 201 17.14 19.64 -1.23
N THR A 202 17.29 19.52 0.09
CA THR A 202 18.37 20.21 0.84
C THR A 202 19.73 19.59 0.53
N GLU A 203 19.84 18.25 0.56
CA GLU A 203 21.10 17.54 0.30
C GLU A 203 21.64 17.77 -1.12
N PHE A 204 20.74 17.78 -2.11
CA PHE A 204 21.11 17.90 -3.53
C PHE A 204 21.02 19.33 -4.08
N GLY A 205 20.60 20.30 -3.26
CA GLY A 205 20.38 21.67 -3.71
C GLY A 205 19.24 21.81 -4.73
N TRP A 206 18.31 20.86 -4.79
CA TRP A 206 17.19 20.90 -5.73
C TRP A 206 16.11 21.88 -5.27
N THR A 207 15.51 22.58 -6.24
CA THR A 207 14.28 23.34 -6.01
C THR A 207 13.08 22.49 -6.43
N LEU A 208 12.42 21.84 -5.47
CA LEU A 208 11.25 20.99 -5.74
C LEU A 208 9.93 21.77 -5.60
N ASN A 209 9.06 21.64 -6.61
CA ASN A 209 7.68 22.14 -6.53
C ASN A 209 6.75 21.09 -5.91
N TYR A 210 6.61 21.09 -4.58
CA TYR A 210 5.76 20.13 -3.86
C TYR A 210 4.29 20.13 -4.31
N GLY A 211 3.75 21.31 -4.65
CA GLY A 211 2.40 21.43 -5.20
C GLY A 211 2.27 20.78 -6.57
N GLY A 212 3.28 20.95 -7.43
CA GLY A 212 3.38 20.30 -8.74
C GLY A 212 3.54 18.77 -8.63
N ILE A 213 4.34 18.29 -7.68
CA ILE A 213 4.51 16.87 -7.39
C ILE A 213 3.17 16.26 -6.94
N ALA A 214 2.47 16.90 -5.99
CA ALA A 214 1.17 16.45 -5.54
C ALA A 214 0.14 16.45 -6.69
N LEU A 215 0.11 17.51 -7.51
CA LEU A 215 -0.77 17.61 -8.67
C LEU A 215 -0.55 16.48 -9.67
N MET A 216 0.71 16.14 -9.95
CA MET A 216 1.09 15.05 -10.84
C MET A 216 0.63 13.68 -10.30
N TRP A 217 0.64 13.49 -8.98
CA TRP A 217 0.19 12.25 -8.35
C TRP A 217 -1.35 12.10 -8.33
N ARG A 218 -2.12 13.15 -8.63
CA ARG A 218 -3.60 13.06 -8.70
C ARG A 218 -4.13 12.32 -9.93
N GLY A 219 -3.29 11.98 -10.90
CA GLY A 219 -3.73 11.35 -12.14
C GLY A 219 -2.67 10.44 -12.75
N GLY A 220 -3.09 9.41 -13.48
CA GLY A 220 -2.21 8.49 -14.23
C GLY A 220 -1.32 7.56 -13.39
N CYS A 221 -1.02 7.89 -12.14
CA CYS A 221 -0.19 7.10 -11.23
C CYS A 221 -1.02 6.14 -10.36
N ILE A 222 -0.35 5.26 -9.60
CA ILE A 222 -1.04 4.22 -8.80
C ILE A 222 -1.65 4.81 -7.52
N ILE A 223 -0.99 5.81 -6.93
CA ILE A 223 -1.43 6.43 -5.67
C ILE A 223 -2.45 7.57 -5.88
N ARG A 224 -3.06 7.61 -7.07
CA ARG A 224 -4.08 8.60 -7.45
C ARG A 224 -5.40 8.39 -6.71
#